data_AF-A0A971JQT4-F1
#
_entry.id   AF-A0A971JQT4-F1
#
_cell.length_a   1.000
_cell.length_b   1.000
_cell.length_c   1.000
_cell.angle_alpha   90.00
_cell.angle_beta   90.00
_cell.angle_gamma   90.00
#
_symmetry.space_group_name_H-M   'P 1'
#
loop_
_entity.id
_entity.type
_entity.pdbx_description
1 polymer ?
#
loop_
_entity_poly.entity_id
_entity_poly.type
_entity_poly.pdbx_seq_one_letter_code
_entity_poly.pdbx_strand_id
1 'polypeptide(L)'
;MSRKNVLSKKEKRLFLSLVSLLAVLVIVTALTRSNGQISENTSSSMTNNPSNQTIGGIPADTTPAEPVFLTISRDQPTIDGTTGLPFWPAESTITTIHKTRVIPGQLQANAEQPLQGVTVILDPGHGGQDGGTVYPVQSSNPQIVEKEVVLVIAQKTREALEAQGATVLMTRETDEWLSLYKRVAWVGKQVLNWFAADLDSTNHITDALDPLMPLLDSVIDINSDRADNGGRGIFQGGGASHELRMLLDVQRQFSDVVFLSLHCNAFPNDPDCSGLQVYYQTSADVIETEKDYYVDPEKRAHYVYYDDDNRLKLANTVHDTVVEKIPELKYFGERSVLPGNYAVLREQNLNAVLVEMGFVTNQKDRQILTSDDYQSRLAEAFAEAVLRYYSE
;
A
#
# COMPACT_ATOMS: atom_id res chain seq x y z
N MET A 1 41.86 -35.00 -30.95
CA MET A 1 42.03 -33.58 -30.56
C MET A 1 40.75 -32.84 -30.93
N SER A 2 39.88 -32.61 -29.95
CA SER A 2 38.51 -32.12 -30.15
C SER A 2 38.43 -30.60 -30.01
N ARG A 3 37.78 -29.94 -30.99
CA ARG A 3 37.51 -28.50 -31.02
C ARG A 3 36.39 -28.16 -30.02
N LYS A 4 36.66 -27.26 -29.08
CA LYS A 4 35.63 -26.68 -28.20
C LYS A 4 34.87 -25.59 -28.98
N ASN A 5 33.57 -25.80 -29.16
CA ASN A 5 32.63 -24.78 -29.62
C ASN A 5 32.46 -23.73 -28.53
N VAL A 6 32.74 -22.46 -28.86
CA VAL A 6 32.41 -21.30 -28.03
C VAL A 6 31.09 -20.74 -28.55
N LEU A 7 30.02 -20.93 -27.78
CA LEU A 7 28.69 -20.38 -28.08
C LEU A 7 28.70 -18.85 -27.97
N SER A 8 27.91 -18.20 -28.83
CA SER A 8 27.86 -16.74 -28.93
C SER A 8 27.07 -16.12 -27.76
N LYS A 9 27.29 -14.82 -27.49
CA LYS A 9 26.59 -14.04 -26.44
C LYS A 9 25.04 -14.09 -26.55
N LYS A 10 24.47 -14.44 -27.70
CA LYS A 10 23.03 -14.61 -27.90
C LYS A 10 22.48 -15.92 -27.32
N GLU A 11 23.30 -16.97 -27.24
CA GLU A 11 22.89 -18.30 -26.75
C GLU A 11 23.02 -18.42 -25.22
N LYS A 12 23.80 -17.56 -24.57
CA LYS A 12 23.87 -17.47 -23.09
C LYS A 12 22.66 -16.78 -22.47
N ARG A 13 21.84 -16.05 -23.25
CA ARG A 13 20.60 -15.42 -22.75
C ARG A 13 19.37 -16.34 -22.80
N LEU A 14 19.44 -17.48 -23.48
CA LEU A 14 18.35 -18.47 -23.47
C LEU A 14 18.40 -19.44 -22.28
N PHE A 15 19.44 -19.37 -21.43
CA PHE A 15 19.65 -20.32 -20.34
C PHE A 15 19.20 -19.81 -18.95
N LEU A 16 18.58 -18.62 -18.87
CA LEU A 16 17.99 -18.09 -17.62
C LEU A 16 16.45 -18.17 -17.57
N SER A 17 15.81 -18.86 -18.52
CA SER A 17 14.33 -18.99 -18.59
C SER A 17 13.80 -20.35 -18.10
N LEU A 18 14.59 -21.13 -17.36
CA LEU A 18 14.19 -22.50 -17.01
C LEU A 18 14.62 -22.91 -15.59
N VAL A 19 14.27 -22.09 -14.59
CA VAL A 19 14.14 -22.57 -13.20
C VAL A 19 12.90 -21.92 -12.58
N SER A 20 11.73 -22.43 -12.96
CA SER A 20 10.47 -22.22 -12.25
C SER A 20 9.69 -23.52 -12.38
N LEU A 21 10.09 -24.52 -11.59
CA LEU A 21 9.36 -25.78 -11.49
C LEU A 21 9.51 -26.34 -10.07
N LEU A 22 8.37 -26.69 -9.48
CA LEU A 22 8.12 -27.30 -8.17
C LEU A 22 8.28 -26.35 -6.96
N ALA A 23 7.32 -26.20 -6.04
CA ALA A 23 6.25 -27.13 -5.65
C ALA A 23 5.03 -26.38 -5.09
N VAL A 24 3.84 -26.79 -5.53
CA VAL A 24 2.56 -26.65 -4.82
C VAL A 24 2.29 -28.01 -4.17
N LEU A 25 2.06 -28.05 -2.86
CA LEU A 25 1.34 -29.17 -2.25
C LEU A 25 0.40 -28.70 -1.13
N VAL A 26 -0.86 -29.01 -1.38
CA VAL A 26 -2.09 -28.88 -0.60
C VAL A 26 -2.01 -29.55 0.78
N ILE A 27 -2.53 -28.91 1.83
CA ILE A 27 -3.29 -29.58 2.91
C ILE A 27 -4.46 -28.69 3.37
N VAL A 28 -5.68 -29.17 3.18
CA VAL A 28 -6.95 -28.70 3.76
C VAL A 28 -7.52 -29.83 4.63
N THR A 29 -8.34 -29.48 5.63
CA THR A 29 -9.21 -30.27 6.56
C THR A 29 -8.63 -30.49 7.97
N ALA A 30 -9.36 -30.40 9.09
CA ALA A 30 -10.80 -30.24 9.36
C ALA A 30 -11.04 -29.58 10.73
N LEU A 31 -12.14 -28.83 10.83
CA LEU A 31 -12.81 -28.46 12.08
C LEU A 31 -13.60 -29.66 12.63
N THR A 32 -13.50 -29.94 13.93
CA THR A 32 -14.50 -30.74 14.66
C THR A 32 -14.98 -30.03 15.91
N ARG A 33 -16.31 -29.85 15.95
CA ARG A 33 -17.13 -29.42 17.09
C ARG A 33 -16.88 -30.27 18.34
N SER A 34 -16.92 -29.64 19.52
CA SER A 34 -17.38 -30.31 20.75
C SER A 34 -18.67 -29.65 21.24
N ASN A 35 -19.76 -30.39 21.17
CA ASN A 35 -20.95 -30.16 21.99
C ASN A 35 -20.64 -30.59 23.43
N GLY A 36 -20.89 -29.70 24.39
CA GLY A 36 -20.82 -29.99 25.83
C GLY A 36 -22.05 -29.41 26.52
N GLN A 37 -22.75 -30.26 27.27
CA GLN A 37 -24.14 -30.13 27.66
C GLN A 37 -24.50 -28.97 28.62
N ILE A 38 -25.77 -28.59 28.46
CA ILE A 38 -26.68 -27.92 29.37
C ILE A 38 -26.77 -28.67 30.71
N SER A 39 -26.71 -27.93 31.82
CA SER A 39 -27.41 -28.32 33.06
C SER A 39 -28.33 -27.18 33.50
N GLU A 40 -29.62 -27.49 33.50
CA GLU A 40 -30.69 -26.70 34.11
C GLU A 40 -30.44 -26.50 35.61
N ASN A 41 -30.80 -25.34 36.14
CA ASN A 41 -31.38 -25.28 37.47
C ASN A 41 -32.37 -24.12 37.60
N THR A 42 -33.64 -24.52 37.54
CA THR A 42 -34.76 -24.10 38.40
C THR A 42 -35.02 -22.62 38.65
N SER A 43 -36.16 -22.20 38.11
CA SER A 43 -36.99 -21.08 38.52
C SER A 43 -37.39 -21.09 40.00
N SER A 44 -37.38 -19.93 40.63
CA SER A 44 -38.37 -19.59 41.66
C SER A 44 -38.70 -18.10 41.57
N SER A 45 -39.94 -17.79 41.21
CA SER A 45 -40.52 -16.47 41.33
C SER A 45 -40.77 -16.16 42.80
N MET A 46 -40.40 -14.97 43.26
CA MET A 46 -41.10 -14.30 44.35
C MET A 46 -41.08 -12.79 44.11
N THR A 47 -42.28 -12.27 43.88
CA THR A 47 -42.67 -10.88 44.03
C THR A 47 -42.35 -10.39 45.45
N ASN A 48 -41.78 -9.19 45.60
CA ASN A 48 -42.23 -8.15 46.52
C ASN A 48 -41.29 -6.93 46.50
N ASN A 49 -41.86 -5.77 46.16
CA ASN A 49 -41.40 -4.44 46.54
C ASN A 49 -42.06 -4.16 47.92
N PRO A 50 -41.38 -3.62 48.95
CA PRO A 50 -41.25 -2.16 49.00
C PRO A 50 -40.00 -1.62 49.72
N SER A 51 -39.90 -0.29 49.70
CA SER A 51 -39.18 0.61 50.61
C SER A 51 -37.76 1.07 50.22
N ASN A 52 -37.80 2.27 49.63
CA ASN A 52 -36.81 3.34 49.59
C ASN A 52 -35.87 3.35 50.82
N GLN A 53 -34.62 2.93 50.62
CA GLN A 53 -33.48 3.32 51.44
C GLN A 53 -32.45 3.99 50.55
N THR A 54 -32.23 5.28 50.81
CA THR A 54 -31.20 6.12 50.21
C THR A 54 -29.84 5.55 50.57
N ILE A 55 -29.27 4.72 49.70
CA ILE A 55 -27.84 4.39 49.76
C ILE A 55 -27.11 5.63 49.25
N GLY A 56 -26.34 6.26 50.14
CA GLY A 56 -25.49 7.39 49.81
C GLY A 56 -24.63 7.04 48.60
N GLY A 57 -24.72 7.87 47.55
CA GLY A 57 -23.87 7.73 46.38
C GLY A 57 -22.42 7.76 46.80
N ILE A 58 -21.70 6.68 46.52
CA ILE A 58 -20.25 6.75 46.39
C ILE A 58 -20.04 7.76 45.25
N PRO A 59 -19.37 8.90 45.47
CA PRO A 59 -19.03 9.78 44.37
C PRO A 59 -18.26 8.92 43.36
N ALA A 60 -18.77 8.85 42.14
CA ALA A 60 -18.01 8.25 41.05
C ALA A 60 -16.64 8.93 41.08
N ASP A 61 -15.58 8.13 41.20
CA ASP A 61 -14.24 8.64 41.15
C ASP A 61 -14.06 9.25 39.74
N THR A 62 -14.22 10.56 39.65
CA THR A 62 -14.12 11.32 38.40
C THR A 62 -12.68 11.70 38.08
N THR A 63 -11.69 11.09 38.76
CA THR A 63 -10.30 11.27 38.34
C THR A 63 -10.13 10.61 36.97
N PRO A 64 -9.69 11.36 35.94
CA PRO A 64 -9.35 10.77 34.66
C PRO A 64 -8.32 9.66 34.89
N ALA A 65 -8.50 8.51 34.25
CA ALA A 65 -7.50 7.46 34.31
C ALA A 65 -6.16 7.99 33.81
N GLU A 66 -5.08 7.74 34.56
CA GLU A 66 -3.72 8.09 34.14
C GLU A 66 -3.43 7.48 32.75
N PRO A 67 -2.76 8.22 31.85
CA PRO A 67 -2.49 7.75 30.50
C PRO A 67 -1.55 6.54 30.51
N VAL A 68 -1.81 5.59 29.61
CA VAL A 68 -0.98 4.38 29.47
C VAL A 68 0.18 4.68 28.53
N PHE A 69 1.42 4.61 29.06
CA PHE A 69 2.62 4.79 28.24
C PHE A 69 2.91 3.55 27.40
N LEU A 70 2.88 3.69 26.07
CA LEU A 70 3.24 2.64 25.12
C LEU A 70 4.75 2.60 24.94
N THR A 71 5.35 1.52 25.44
CA THR A 71 6.76 1.22 25.21
C THR A 71 6.94 0.69 23.79
N ILE A 72 7.84 1.31 23.02
CA ILE A 72 8.24 0.82 21.71
C ILE A 72 9.38 -0.17 21.86
N SER A 73 9.25 -1.35 21.26
CA SER A 73 10.35 -2.31 21.19
C SER A 73 11.45 -1.77 20.27
N ARG A 74 12.67 -1.70 20.80
CA ARG A 74 13.89 -1.33 20.04
C ARG A 74 14.81 -2.54 19.89
N ASP A 75 14.21 -3.66 19.51
CA ASP A 75 14.94 -4.89 19.23
C ASP A 75 16.08 -4.64 18.25
N GLN A 76 17.14 -5.45 18.38
CA GLN A 76 18.26 -5.41 17.47
C GLN A 76 18.02 -6.33 16.29
N PRO A 77 18.55 -6.01 15.10
CA PRO A 77 18.52 -6.92 13.97
C PRO A 77 19.18 -8.26 14.28
N THR A 78 18.71 -9.31 13.63
CA THR A 78 19.34 -10.63 13.62
C THR A 78 20.04 -10.86 12.28
N ILE A 79 21.07 -11.70 12.25
CA ILE A 79 21.75 -12.10 11.01
C ILE A 79 21.19 -13.44 10.57
N ASP A 80 20.70 -13.53 9.33
CA ASP A 80 20.36 -14.83 8.75
C ASP A 80 21.62 -15.67 8.56
N GLY A 81 21.67 -16.83 9.20
CA GLY A 81 22.79 -17.76 9.12
C GLY A 81 23.04 -18.34 7.73
N THR A 82 22.08 -18.26 6.81
CA THR A 82 22.21 -18.78 5.44
C THR A 82 22.75 -17.72 4.48
N THR A 83 22.14 -16.54 4.46
CA THR A 83 22.49 -15.47 3.52
C THR A 83 23.50 -14.47 4.07
N GLY A 84 23.66 -14.39 5.39
CA GLY A 84 24.50 -13.40 6.08
C GLY A 84 23.90 -11.99 6.13
N LEU A 85 22.64 -11.83 5.69
CA LEU A 85 21.96 -10.54 5.65
C LEU A 85 21.34 -10.21 7.04
N PRO A 86 21.47 -8.97 7.55
CA PRO A 86 20.68 -8.49 8.68
C PRO A 86 19.18 -8.32 8.37
N PHE A 87 18.34 -8.76 9.31
CA PHE A 87 16.89 -8.65 9.28
C PHE A 87 16.33 -8.10 10.59
N TRP A 88 15.31 -7.24 10.48
CA TRP A 88 14.47 -6.92 11.63
C TRP A 88 13.60 -8.12 12.02
N PRO A 89 13.28 -8.29 13.32
CA PRO A 89 12.23 -9.22 13.73
C PRO A 89 10.92 -8.96 12.99
N ALA A 90 10.18 -10.03 12.69
CA ALA A 90 8.87 -9.93 12.03
C ALA A 90 7.79 -9.39 12.98
N GLU A 91 8.05 -9.40 14.29
CA GLU A 91 7.20 -8.78 15.28
C GLU A 91 7.25 -7.24 15.18
N SER A 92 6.06 -6.63 15.21
CA SER A 92 5.90 -5.17 15.26
C SER A 92 6.61 -4.58 16.47
N THR A 93 7.29 -3.45 16.27
CA THR A 93 7.89 -2.66 17.36
C THR A 93 6.86 -1.99 18.25
N ILE A 94 5.62 -1.85 17.78
CA ILE A 94 4.59 -1.06 18.42
C ILE A 94 3.31 -1.89 18.59
N THR A 95 2.68 -1.75 19.76
CA THR A 95 1.38 -2.35 20.04
C THR A 95 0.33 -1.83 19.06
N THR A 96 -0.54 -2.72 18.60
CA THR A 96 -1.71 -2.32 17.79
C THR A 96 -2.68 -1.52 18.65
N ILE A 97 -2.87 -0.25 18.31
CA ILE A 97 -3.87 0.63 18.94
C ILE A 97 -4.93 1.08 17.96
N HIS A 98 -4.59 1.12 16.66
CA HIS A 98 -5.53 1.48 15.63
C HIS A 98 -6.63 0.42 15.56
N LYS A 99 -7.88 0.88 15.66
CA LYS A 99 -9.06 0.04 15.49
C LYS A 99 -9.53 0.16 14.05
N THR A 100 -8.99 -0.72 13.20
CA THR A 100 -9.38 -0.82 11.79
C THR A 100 -10.90 -0.81 11.65
N ARG A 101 -11.41 0.14 10.88
CA ARG A 101 -12.86 0.26 10.63
C ARG A 101 -13.35 -0.78 9.66
N VAL A 102 -12.50 -1.14 8.68
CA VAL A 102 -12.80 -2.07 7.60
C VAL A 102 -11.60 -2.98 7.34
N ILE A 103 -11.81 -4.28 7.48
CA ILE A 103 -10.78 -5.30 7.16
C ILE A 103 -11.02 -5.79 5.73
N PRO A 104 -9.97 -5.96 4.89
CA PRO A 104 -10.10 -6.54 3.56
C PRO A 104 -10.88 -7.87 3.55
N GLY A 105 -11.86 -7.98 2.65
CA GLY A 105 -12.80 -9.11 2.56
C GLY A 105 -13.83 -9.25 3.68
N GLN A 106 -14.01 -8.23 4.53
CA GLN A 106 -14.98 -8.25 5.64
C GLN A 106 -15.94 -7.06 5.66
N LEU A 107 -15.88 -6.17 4.66
CA LEU A 107 -16.78 -5.04 4.55
C LEU A 107 -18.20 -5.53 4.25
N GLN A 108 -19.11 -5.28 5.20
CA GLN A 108 -20.53 -5.44 4.96
C GLN A 108 -21.03 -4.20 4.23
N ALA A 109 -21.23 -4.33 2.91
CA ALA A 109 -21.68 -3.21 2.08
C ALA A 109 -22.98 -2.60 2.62
N ASN A 110 -22.92 -1.32 2.99
CA ASN A 110 -24.11 -0.49 3.11
C ASN A 110 -24.57 -0.15 1.69
N ALA A 111 -25.84 -0.41 1.35
CA ALA A 111 -26.35 -0.21 0.00
C ALA A 111 -26.23 1.24 -0.52
N GLU A 112 -26.20 2.24 0.38
CA GLU A 112 -26.09 3.66 0.00
C GLU A 112 -24.66 4.20 0.03
N GLN A 113 -23.84 3.72 0.97
CA GLN A 113 -22.46 4.19 1.19
C GLN A 113 -21.54 2.97 1.42
N PRO A 114 -21.31 2.16 0.39
CA PRO A 114 -20.68 0.85 0.54
C PRO A 114 -19.22 0.93 0.97
N LEU A 115 -18.54 2.06 0.79
CA LEU A 115 -17.15 2.31 1.19
C LEU A 115 -17.02 3.14 2.49
N GLN A 116 -18.10 3.32 3.25
CA GLN A 116 -18.05 4.06 4.51
C GLN A 116 -16.98 3.51 5.45
N GLY A 117 -16.04 4.36 5.84
CA GLY A 117 -14.96 4.00 6.77
C GLY A 117 -13.66 3.55 6.08
N VAL A 118 -13.68 3.36 4.76
CA VAL A 118 -12.47 3.17 3.95
C VAL A 118 -11.83 4.52 3.64
N THR A 119 -10.50 4.57 3.70
CA THR A 119 -9.71 5.70 3.16
C THR A 119 -8.93 5.26 1.94
N VAL A 120 -8.96 6.06 0.88
CA VAL A 120 -8.15 5.83 -0.33
C VAL A 120 -7.22 7.01 -0.54
N ILE A 121 -5.93 6.73 -0.62
CA ILE A 121 -4.93 7.70 -1.04
C ILE A 121 -4.66 7.47 -2.53
N LEU A 122 -5.03 8.44 -3.35
CA LEU A 122 -4.71 8.48 -4.77
C LEU A 122 -3.40 9.25 -4.98
N ASP A 123 -2.49 8.66 -5.74
CA ASP A 123 -1.23 9.29 -6.10
C ASP A 123 -1.16 9.49 -7.62
N PRO A 124 -1.59 10.66 -8.14
CA PRO A 124 -1.41 10.96 -9.55
C PRO A 124 0.08 11.10 -9.83
N GLY A 125 0.63 10.20 -10.64
CA GLY A 125 2.04 10.16 -11.00
C GLY A 125 2.54 11.50 -11.58
N HIS A 126 3.85 11.75 -11.46
CA HIS A 126 4.51 12.92 -12.05
C HIS A 126 3.95 14.26 -11.57
N GLY A 127 4.14 15.35 -12.33
CA GLY A 127 3.61 16.68 -12.04
C GLY A 127 4.65 17.79 -12.14
N GLY A 128 4.19 19.00 -12.47
CA GLY A 128 5.02 20.19 -12.65
C GLY A 128 6.10 19.97 -13.72
N GLN A 129 7.37 20.02 -13.32
CA GLN A 129 8.51 19.83 -14.22
C GLN A 129 8.70 18.38 -14.69
N ASP A 130 8.09 17.41 -14.02
CA ASP A 130 8.11 16.01 -14.43
C ASP A 130 6.84 15.72 -15.25
N GLY A 131 7.03 15.51 -16.55
CA GLY A 131 5.96 15.20 -17.51
C GLY A 131 5.44 13.77 -17.42
N GLY A 132 6.26 12.85 -16.92
CA GLY A 132 6.11 11.42 -17.20
C GLY A 132 6.28 11.11 -18.68
N THR A 133 5.62 10.05 -19.13
CA THR A 133 5.59 9.63 -20.53
C THR A 133 4.81 10.62 -21.39
N VAL A 134 5.19 10.69 -22.68
CA VAL A 134 4.59 11.62 -23.64
C VAL A 134 4.33 10.95 -24.97
N TYR A 135 3.34 11.48 -25.70
CA TYR A 135 3.10 11.12 -27.10
C TYR A 135 2.98 12.37 -27.99
N PRO A 136 3.64 12.42 -29.17
CA PRO A 136 4.68 11.50 -29.63
C PRO A 136 5.88 11.45 -28.68
N VAL A 137 6.53 10.28 -28.59
CA VAL A 137 7.71 10.09 -27.76
C VAL A 137 8.82 11.06 -28.21
N GLN A 138 9.57 11.62 -27.25
CA GLN A 138 10.64 12.61 -27.48
C GLN A 138 10.18 13.93 -28.15
N SER A 139 8.87 14.23 -28.15
CA SER A 139 8.37 15.53 -28.63
C SER A 139 8.67 16.64 -27.62
N SER A 140 9.15 17.80 -28.10
CA SER A 140 9.23 19.03 -27.32
C SER A 140 7.89 19.77 -27.17
N ASN A 141 6.89 19.39 -27.97
CA ASN A 141 5.51 19.85 -27.87
C ASN A 141 4.59 18.62 -27.98
N PRO A 142 4.52 17.79 -26.93
CA PRO A 142 3.73 16.57 -26.96
C PRO A 142 2.22 16.88 -27.05
N GLN A 143 1.49 15.96 -27.66
CA GLN A 143 0.02 16.02 -27.74
C GLN A 143 -0.64 15.47 -26.47
N ILE A 144 0.04 14.53 -25.80
CA ILE A 144 -0.40 13.88 -24.58
C ILE A 144 0.77 13.84 -23.61
N VAL A 145 0.49 14.19 -22.36
CA VAL A 145 1.45 14.18 -21.26
C VAL A 145 0.84 13.40 -20.11
N GLU A 146 1.56 12.39 -19.62
CA GLU A 146 1.07 11.48 -18.57
C GLU A 146 0.55 12.24 -17.36
N LYS A 147 1.30 13.22 -16.85
CA LYS A 147 0.91 13.98 -15.65
C LYS A 147 -0.48 14.62 -15.72
N GLU A 148 -0.93 14.98 -16.93
CA GLU A 148 -2.23 15.59 -17.18
C GLU A 148 -3.32 14.51 -17.20
N VAL A 149 -3.08 13.42 -17.91
CA VAL A 149 -3.99 12.26 -18.00
C VAL A 149 -4.25 11.66 -16.61
N VAL A 150 -3.19 11.37 -15.86
CA VAL A 150 -3.31 10.72 -14.55
C VAL A 150 -3.98 11.62 -13.52
N LEU A 151 -3.79 12.96 -13.59
CA LEU A 151 -4.46 13.89 -12.69
C LEU A 151 -5.96 13.91 -12.93
N VAL A 152 -6.41 13.97 -14.19
CA VAL A 152 -7.83 13.98 -14.53
C VAL A 152 -8.49 12.66 -14.12
N ILE A 153 -7.88 11.52 -14.39
CA ILE A 153 -8.42 10.22 -14.00
C ILE A 153 -8.46 10.09 -12.48
N ALA A 154 -7.43 10.55 -11.75
CA ALA A 154 -7.43 10.53 -10.30
C ALA A 154 -8.53 11.40 -9.69
N GLN A 155 -8.80 12.58 -10.25
CA GLN A 155 -9.89 13.46 -9.80
C GLN A 155 -11.26 12.80 -10.02
N LYS A 156 -11.49 12.18 -11.18
CA LYS A 156 -12.72 11.40 -11.43
C LYS A 156 -12.82 10.19 -10.50
N THR A 157 -11.71 9.52 -10.22
CA THR A 157 -11.64 8.37 -9.30
C THR A 157 -12.00 8.80 -7.88
N ARG A 158 -11.53 9.97 -7.43
CA ARG A 158 -11.93 10.57 -6.16
C ARG A 158 -13.45 10.76 -6.10
N GLU A 159 -14.04 11.39 -7.11
CA GLU A 159 -15.49 11.62 -7.16
C GLU A 159 -16.27 10.30 -7.09
N ALA A 160 -15.85 9.27 -7.83
CA ALA A 160 -16.49 7.95 -7.84
C ALA A 160 -16.38 7.20 -6.49
N LEU A 161 -15.26 7.37 -5.79
CA LEU A 161 -15.02 6.80 -4.45
C LEU A 161 -15.81 7.53 -3.36
N GLU A 162 -15.80 8.87 -3.38
CA GLU A 162 -16.53 9.71 -2.42
C GLU A 162 -18.05 9.53 -2.57
N ALA A 163 -18.54 9.34 -3.79
CA ALA A 163 -19.95 9.00 -4.03
C ALA A 163 -20.39 7.71 -3.31
N GLN A 164 -19.45 6.80 -3.04
CA GLN A 164 -19.65 5.55 -2.32
C GLN A 164 -19.33 5.63 -0.81
N GLY A 165 -18.93 6.80 -0.31
CA GLY A 165 -18.68 7.04 1.12
C GLY A 165 -17.24 6.85 1.58
N ALA A 166 -16.29 6.62 0.66
CA ALA A 166 -14.87 6.59 0.99
C ALA A 166 -14.38 7.99 1.39
N THR A 167 -13.41 8.05 2.30
CA THR A 167 -12.59 9.25 2.46
C THR A 167 -11.46 9.21 1.43
N VAL A 168 -11.29 10.25 0.63
CA VAL A 168 -10.24 10.27 -0.41
C VAL A 168 -9.24 11.38 -0.14
N LEU A 169 -7.97 11.03 -0.26
CA LEU A 169 -6.83 11.92 -0.18
C LEU A 169 -6.04 11.83 -1.48
N MET A 170 -5.44 12.94 -1.93
CA MET A 170 -4.59 12.96 -3.12
C MET A 170 -3.20 13.48 -2.77
N THR A 171 -2.14 12.84 -3.25
CA THR A 171 -0.75 13.33 -3.02
C THR A 171 -0.53 14.70 -3.67
N ARG A 172 -1.16 14.95 -4.82
CA ARG A 172 -1.31 16.26 -5.47
C ARG A 172 -2.72 16.42 -6.01
N GLU A 173 -3.27 17.63 -5.93
CA GLU A 173 -4.57 17.99 -6.53
C GLU A 173 -4.42 18.87 -7.78
N THR A 174 -3.22 19.38 -8.01
CA THR A 174 -2.89 20.25 -9.15
C THR A 174 -1.65 19.74 -9.90
N ASP A 175 -1.26 20.43 -10.97
CA ASP A 175 -0.03 20.14 -11.70
C ASP A 175 1.22 20.67 -10.96
N GLU A 176 1.46 20.13 -9.77
CA GLU A 176 2.63 20.43 -8.95
C GLU A 176 3.65 19.28 -8.98
N TRP A 177 4.92 19.64 -8.86
CA TRP A 177 5.99 18.64 -8.80
C TRP A 177 6.19 18.12 -7.38
N LEU A 178 6.13 16.79 -7.24
CA LEU A 178 6.44 16.06 -6.02
C LEU A 178 7.50 14.99 -6.30
N SER A 179 8.60 15.07 -5.58
CA SER A 179 9.57 13.97 -5.48
C SER A 179 8.92 12.69 -4.96
N LEU A 180 9.50 11.53 -5.29
CA LEU A 180 9.04 10.22 -4.86
C LEU A 180 9.00 10.14 -3.32
N TYR A 181 10.02 10.69 -2.67
CA TYR A 181 10.16 10.64 -1.22
C TYR A 181 9.22 11.60 -0.50
N LYS A 182 8.88 12.76 -1.09
CA LYS A 182 7.81 13.63 -0.56
C LYS A 182 6.46 12.91 -0.54
N ARG A 183 6.14 12.12 -1.58
CA ARG A 183 4.87 11.37 -1.64
C ARG A 183 4.73 10.43 -0.45
N VAL A 184 5.72 9.56 -0.23
CA VAL A 184 5.69 8.60 0.89
C VAL A 184 5.85 9.26 2.26
N ALA A 185 6.61 10.36 2.37
CA ALA A 185 6.71 11.12 3.60
C ALA A 185 5.37 11.75 3.99
N TRP A 186 4.67 12.33 3.01
CA TRP A 186 3.36 12.92 3.21
C TRP A 186 2.34 11.86 3.63
N VAL A 187 2.34 10.68 2.99
CA VAL A 187 1.51 9.54 3.40
C VAL A 187 1.82 9.10 4.83
N GLY A 188 3.11 8.93 5.16
CA GLY A 188 3.56 8.64 6.52
C GLY A 188 3.03 9.64 7.53
N LYS A 189 3.08 10.94 7.20
CA LYS A 189 2.59 12.01 8.09
C LYS A 189 1.08 11.93 8.32
N GLN A 190 0.28 11.62 7.29
CA GLN A 190 -1.17 11.41 7.48
C GLN A 190 -1.44 10.26 8.45
N VAL A 191 -0.74 9.14 8.26
CA VAL A 191 -0.84 7.97 9.12
C VAL A 191 -0.44 8.27 10.55
N LEU A 192 0.67 8.99 10.77
CA LEU A 192 1.10 9.36 12.12
C LEU A 192 0.12 10.34 12.80
N ASN A 193 -0.55 11.21 12.04
CA ASN A 193 -1.61 12.07 12.59
C ASN A 193 -2.82 11.24 13.03
N TRP A 194 -3.24 10.23 12.26
CA TRP A 194 -4.31 9.32 12.68
C TRP A 194 -3.90 8.46 13.87
N PHE A 195 -2.65 7.99 13.89
CA PHE A 195 -2.10 7.26 15.02
C PHE A 195 -2.07 8.11 16.29
N ALA A 196 -1.71 9.39 16.19
CA ALA A 196 -1.82 10.34 17.31
C ALA A 196 -3.25 10.48 17.83
N ALA A 197 -4.24 10.55 16.92
CA ALA A 197 -5.65 10.59 17.32
C ALA A 197 -6.11 9.27 17.98
N ASP A 198 -5.60 8.12 17.52
CA ASP A 198 -5.88 6.83 18.15
C ASP A 198 -5.28 6.74 19.56
N LEU A 199 -4.05 7.21 19.76
CA LEU A 199 -3.43 7.33 21.08
C LEU A 199 -4.31 8.14 22.03
N ASP A 200 -4.71 9.35 21.62
CA ASP A 200 -5.55 10.23 22.42
C ASP A 200 -6.89 9.57 22.77
N SER A 201 -7.57 8.99 21.78
CA SER A 201 -8.90 8.37 21.96
C SER A 201 -8.88 7.11 22.82
N THR A 202 -7.72 6.47 22.96
CA THR A 202 -7.53 5.25 23.74
C THR A 202 -6.80 5.49 25.06
N ASN A 203 -6.57 6.76 25.43
CA ASN A 203 -5.83 7.16 26.63
C ASN A 203 -4.40 6.59 26.69
N HIS A 204 -3.73 6.54 25.55
CA HIS A 204 -2.33 6.12 25.43
C HIS A 204 -1.43 7.31 25.07
N ILE A 205 -0.15 7.21 25.46
CA ILE A 205 0.89 8.16 25.09
C ILE A 205 2.17 7.43 24.67
N THR A 206 2.99 8.06 23.84
CA THR A 206 4.29 7.52 23.41
C THR A 206 5.24 8.65 23.03
N ASP A 207 6.54 8.43 23.19
CA ASP A 207 7.60 9.31 22.69
C ASP A 207 8.02 8.99 21.24
N ALA A 208 7.41 7.96 20.63
CA ALA A 208 7.69 7.50 19.28
C ALA A 208 7.43 8.54 18.18
N LEU A 209 6.45 9.41 18.40
CA LEU A 209 6.03 10.42 17.42
C LEU A 209 7.02 11.59 17.32
N ASP A 210 7.66 11.94 18.44
CA ASP A 210 8.59 13.07 18.55
C ASP A 210 9.74 13.02 17.53
N PRO A 211 10.43 11.89 17.31
CA PRO A 211 11.45 11.81 16.26
C PRO A 211 10.86 11.68 14.86
N LEU A 212 9.70 11.02 14.68
CA LEU A 212 9.19 10.71 13.34
C LEU A 212 8.61 11.92 12.62
N MET A 213 7.80 12.75 13.29
CA MET A 213 7.15 13.89 12.64
C MET A 213 8.15 14.87 12.02
N PRO A 214 9.21 15.33 12.72
CA PRO A 214 10.21 16.23 12.13
C PRO A 214 11.00 15.59 10.98
N LEU A 215 11.25 14.28 11.05
CA LEU A 215 11.95 13.55 9.99
C LEU A 215 11.13 13.53 8.69
N LEU A 216 9.81 13.34 8.79
CA LEU A 216 8.91 13.41 7.64
C LEU A 216 8.75 14.85 7.13
N ASP A 217 8.62 15.83 8.03
CA ASP A 217 8.53 17.24 7.67
C ASP A 217 9.74 17.71 6.88
N SER A 218 10.96 17.32 7.29
CA SER A 218 12.17 17.63 6.54
C SER A 218 12.13 17.10 5.10
N VAL A 219 11.63 15.88 4.87
CA VAL A 219 11.52 15.32 3.51
C VAL A 219 10.48 16.06 2.69
N ILE A 220 9.35 16.39 3.29
CA ILE A 220 8.25 17.13 2.65
C ILE A 220 8.71 18.53 2.22
N ASP A 221 9.44 19.22 3.11
CA ASP A 221 9.94 20.57 2.89
C ASP A 221 11.07 20.62 1.85
N ILE A 222 11.99 19.65 1.88
CA ILE A 222 13.09 19.56 0.90
C ILE A 222 12.54 19.24 -0.50
N ASN A 223 11.53 18.36 -0.59
CA ASN A 223 10.93 17.89 -1.83
C ASN A 223 12.00 17.54 -2.88
N SER A 224 12.77 16.47 -2.69
CA SER A 224 13.82 16.10 -3.65
C SER A 224 14.12 14.60 -3.67
N ASP A 225 14.43 14.05 -4.84
CA ASP A 225 14.84 12.65 -4.97
C ASP A 225 16.33 12.40 -4.71
N ARG A 226 17.08 13.47 -4.40
CA ARG A 226 18.52 13.41 -4.22
C ARG A 226 18.86 13.13 -2.76
N ALA A 227 19.85 12.26 -2.56
CA ALA A 227 20.37 11.98 -1.22
C ALA A 227 21.28 13.11 -0.70
N ASP A 228 22.01 13.77 -1.60
CA ASP A 228 23.04 14.76 -1.24
C ASP A 228 22.49 16.07 -0.64
N ASN A 229 21.22 16.37 -0.86
CA ASN A 229 20.52 17.49 -0.23
C ASN A 229 19.56 17.06 0.88
N GLY A 230 19.59 15.78 1.29
CA GLY A 230 18.72 15.23 2.33
C GLY A 230 17.29 14.91 1.86
N GLY A 231 16.97 15.03 0.57
CA GLY A 231 15.61 14.83 0.06
C GLY A 231 15.04 13.43 0.26
N ARG A 232 15.90 12.42 0.41
CA ARG A 232 15.48 11.05 0.76
C ARG A 232 15.19 10.85 2.25
N GLY A 233 15.75 11.70 3.12
CA GLY A 233 15.62 11.63 4.58
C GLY A 233 15.71 10.21 5.13
N ILE A 234 14.72 9.81 5.94
CA ILE A 234 14.67 8.48 6.58
C ILE A 234 14.58 7.31 5.60
N PHE A 235 14.17 7.56 4.37
CA PHE A 235 14.04 6.57 3.30
C PHE A 235 15.37 6.35 2.54
N GLN A 236 16.43 7.06 2.91
CA GLN A 236 17.73 6.94 2.24
C GLN A 236 18.42 5.60 2.54
N GLY A 237 18.80 4.87 1.48
CA GLY A 237 19.63 3.66 1.56
C GLY A 237 18.82 2.37 1.38
N GLY A 238 19.50 1.22 1.38
CA GLY A 238 18.84 -0.10 1.43
C GLY A 238 18.48 -0.49 2.87
N GLY A 239 17.46 -1.34 3.06
CA GLY A 239 16.95 -1.74 4.37
C GLY A 239 16.24 -0.60 5.11
N ALA A 240 15.90 -0.82 6.38
CA ALA A 240 15.19 0.15 7.22
C ALA A 240 16.01 0.55 8.45
N SER A 241 16.07 1.84 8.76
CA SER A 241 16.54 2.30 10.09
C SER A 241 15.52 1.93 11.17
N HIS A 242 15.86 2.13 12.45
CA HIS A 242 14.90 1.95 13.54
C HIS A 242 13.66 2.83 13.37
N GLU A 243 13.84 4.08 12.94
CA GLU A 243 12.76 5.04 12.71
C GLU A 243 11.90 4.65 11.50
N LEU A 244 12.53 4.25 10.38
CA LEU A 244 11.77 3.78 9.21
C LEU A 244 11.00 2.50 9.54
N ARG A 245 11.59 1.53 10.26
CA ARG A 245 10.87 0.34 10.75
C ARG A 245 9.64 0.73 11.57
N MET A 246 9.81 1.65 12.52
CA MET A 246 8.71 2.10 13.37
C MET A 246 7.58 2.76 12.57
N LEU A 247 7.91 3.59 11.58
CA LEU A 247 6.91 4.16 10.66
C LEU A 247 6.16 3.07 9.88
N LEU A 248 6.88 2.09 9.33
CA LEU A 248 6.29 0.98 8.59
C LEU A 248 5.39 0.10 9.49
N ASP A 249 5.78 -0.12 10.74
CA ASP A 249 4.97 -0.86 11.72
C ASP A 249 3.68 -0.11 12.11
N VAL A 250 3.75 1.22 12.23
CA VAL A 250 2.55 2.04 12.43
C VAL A 250 1.64 1.96 11.20
N GLN A 251 2.18 2.16 10.00
CA GLN A 251 1.41 2.09 8.73
C GLN A 251 0.70 0.75 8.54
N ARG A 252 1.33 -0.36 8.95
CA ARG A 252 0.72 -1.69 8.84
C ARG A 252 -0.61 -1.81 9.60
N GLN A 253 -0.82 -1.02 10.65
CA GLN A 253 -2.07 -1.10 11.43
C GLN A 253 -3.29 -0.57 10.64
N PHE A 254 -3.07 0.26 9.62
CA PHE A 254 -4.11 0.98 8.88
C PHE A 254 -4.59 0.19 7.66
N SER A 255 -5.09 -1.02 7.89
CA SER A 255 -5.59 -1.90 6.80
C SER A 255 -6.88 -1.41 6.14
N ASP A 256 -7.55 -0.40 6.70
CA ASP A 256 -8.67 0.36 6.14
C ASP A 256 -8.21 1.55 5.25
N VAL A 257 -6.90 1.66 5.01
CA VAL A 257 -6.29 2.64 4.10
C VAL A 257 -5.59 1.91 2.95
N VAL A 258 -5.98 2.23 1.70
CA VAL A 258 -5.30 1.76 0.49
C VAL A 258 -4.64 2.91 -0.27
N PHE A 259 -3.54 2.61 -0.94
CA PHE A 259 -2.80 3.56 -1.77
C PHE A 259 -2.79 3.12 -3.23
N LEU A 260 -3.28 3.97 -4.14
CA LEU A 260 -3.29 3.73 -5.58
C LEU A 260 -2.46 4.81 -6.30
N SER A 261 -1.31 4.43 -6.84
CA SER A 261 -0.49 5.32 -7.68
C SER A 261 -0.86 5.13 -9.15
N LEU A 262 -1.32 6.19 -9.82
CA LEU A 262 -1.85 6.13 -11.18
C LEU A 262 -0.83 6.68 -12.18
N HIS A 263 -0.52 5.87 -13.19
CA HIS A 263 0.52 6.09 -14.19
C HIS A 263 0.07 5.69 -15.61
N CYS A 264 0.85 6.07 -16.61
CA CYS A 264 0.72 5.60 -17.99
C CYS A 264 2.08 5.16 -18.52
N ASN A 265 2.11 4.00 -19.17
CA ASN A 265 3.34 3.42 -19.68
C ASN A 265 3.66 3.97 -21.08
N ALA A 266 4.88 3.71 -21.56
CA ALA A 266 5.27 3.92 -22.94
C ALA A 266 6.27 2.85 -23.35
N PHE A 267 6.07 2.26 -24.54
CA PHE A 267 7.07 1.37 -25.13
C PHE A 267 7.40 1.80 -26.57
N PRO A 268 8.36 2.74 -26.74
CA PRO A 268 8.63 3.34 -28.06
C PRO A 268 9.11 2.35 -29.13
N ASN A 269 9.73 1.25 -28.69
CA ASN A 269 10.26 0.22 -29.58
C ASN A 269 9.20 -0.78 -30.04
N ASP A 270 8.03 -0.80 -29.39
CA ASP A 270 6.91 -1.68 -29.72
C ASP A 270 5.59 -0.93 -29.48
N PRO A 271 5.12 -0.15 -30.46
CA PRO A 271 3.88 0.62 -30.32
C PRO A 271 2.63 -0.27 -30.27
N ASP A 272 2.75 -1.56 -30.56
CA ASP A 272 1.64 -2.53 -30.44
C ASP A 272 1.47 -3.01 -28.98
N CYS A 273 2.48 -2.85 -28.13
CA CYS A 273 2.37 -3.13 -26.70
C CYS A 273 1.30 -2.25 -26.06
N SER A 274 0.30 -2.89 -25.43
CA SER A 274 -0.90 -2.24 -24.93
C SER A 274 -1.43 -2.89 -23.66
N GLY A 275 -2.35 -2.19 -23.00
CA GLY A 275 -3.15 -2.66 -21.87
C GLY A 275 -2.56 -2.35 -20.50
N LEU A 276 -3.36 -2.66 -19.49
CA LEU A 276 -3.15 -2.40 -18.08
C LEU A 276 -2.02 -3.24 -17.50
N GLN A 277 -1.17 -2.62 -16.68
CA GLN A 277 -0.28 -3.35 -15.77
C GLN A 277 -0.44 -2.82 -14.35
N VAL A 278 -0.47 -3.71 -13.37
CA VAL A 278 -0.57 -3.39 -11.95
C VAL A 278 0.67 -3.93 -11.24
N TYR A 279 1.38 -3.04 -10.58
CA TYR A 279 2.57 -3.34 -9.82
C TYR A 279 2.28 -3.29 -8.33
N TYR A 280 2.84 -4.24 -7.61
CA TYR A 280 2.82 -4.31 -6.14
C TYR A 280 4.24 -4.62 -5.66
N GLN A 281 4.43 -4.73 -4.34
CA GLN A 281 5.74 -5.03 -3.77
C GLN A 281 5.59 -6.04 -2.64
N THR A 282 6.41 -7.10 -2.64
CA THR A 282 6.54 -8.05 -1.53
C THR A 282 7.81 -7.83 -0.73
N SER A 283 7.84 -8.37 0.49
CA SER A 283 9.06 -8.42 1.31
C SER A 283 10.22 -9.08 0.56
N ALA A 284 9.95 -10.17 -0.16
CA ALA A 284 10.96 -10.89 -0.93
C ALA A 284 11.53 -10.03 -2.08
N ASP A 285 10.69 -9.27 -2.78
CA ASP A 285 11.12 -8.39 -3.87
C ASP A 285 11.94 -7.21 -3.36
N VAL A 286 11.62 -6.66 -2.18
CA VAL A 286 12.45 -5.62 -1.55
C VAL A 286 13.83 -6.16 -1.23
N ILE A 287 13.93 -7.33 -0.60
CA ILE A 287 15.23 -7.93 -0.28
C ILE A 287 16.01 -8.20 -1.56
N GLU A 288 15.37 -8.78 -2.57
CA GLU A 288 16.02 -9.12 -3.85
C GLU A 288 16.55 -7.88 -4.58
N THR A 289 15.84 -6.76 -4.54
CA THR A 289 16.29 -5.51 -5.17
C THR A 289 17.36 -4.81 -4.36
N GLU A 290 17.34 -4.95 -3.03
CA GLU A 290 18.27 -4.30 -2.13
C GLU A 290 19.57 -5.08 -1.89
N LYS A 291 19.60 -6.39 -2.12
CA LYS A 291 20.76 -7.26 -1.81
C LYS A 291 22.06 -6.82 -2.51
N ASP A 292 21.96 -6.20 -3.69
CA ASP A 292 23.13 -5.74 -4.44
C ASP A 292 23.65 -4.38 -3.93
N TYR A 293 22.86 -3.67 -3.10
CA TYR A 293 23.29 -2.46 -2.39
C TYR A 293 24.18 -2.78 -1.17
N TYR A 294 24.59 -4.04 -0.95
CA TYR A 294 25.44 -4.46 0.18
C TYR A 294 26.85 -3.86 0.25
N VAL A 295 27.22 -3.07 -0.75
CA VAL A 295 28.43 -2.23 -0.74
C VAL A 295 28.21 -0.89 -0.02
N ASP A 296 27.00 -0.59 0.46
CA ASP A 296 26.69 0.61 1.24
C ASP A 296 27.28 0.51 2.66
N PRO A 297 28.12 1.46 3.12
CA PRO A 297 28.66 1.50 4.47
C PRO A 297 27.60 1.72 5.56
N GLU A 298 26.38 2.15 5.24
CA GLU A 298 25.28 2.40 6.20
C GLU A 298 24.41 1.15 6.49
N LYS A 299 24.76 -0.03 5.94
CA LYS A 299 24.10 -1.35 6.09
C LYS A 299 22.97 -1.41 7.12
N ARG A 300 21.73 -1.21 6.67
CA ARG A 300 20.54 -1.33 7.50
C ARG A 300 19.94 -2.72 7.35
N ALA A 301 19.25 -3.19 8.39
CA ALA A 301 18.57 -4.46 8.35
C ALA A 301 17.34 -4.39 7.43
N HIS A 302 17.05 -5.47 6.71
CA HIS A 302 15.87 -5.51 5.85
C HIS A 302 14.60 -5.60 6.69
N TYR A 303 13.60 -4.83 6.27
CA TYR A 303 12.23 -4.96 6.76
C TYR A 303 11.52 -6.08 6.01
N VAL A 304 10.87 -6.99 6.74
CA VAL A 304 10.27 -8.21 6.19
C VAL A 304 8.81 -8.39 6.59
N TYR A 305 8.20 -7.32 7.08
CA TYR A 305 6.84 -7.35 7.63
C TYR A 305 5.88 -6.49 6.80
N TYR A 306 6.03 -6.55 5.47
CA TYR A 306 5.04 -6.00 4.55
C TYR A 306 3.80 -6.90 4.49
N ASP A 307 2.64 -6.33 4.15
CA ASP A 307 1.40 -7.11 3.99
C ASP A 307 1.31 -7.68 2.57
N ASP A 308 2.19 -8.64 2.28
CA ASP A 308 2.37 -9.21 0.94
C ASP A 308 1.07 -9.78 0.36
N ASP A 309 0.29 -10.50 1.19
CA ASP A 309 -0.96 -11.13 0.80
C ASP A 309 -2.02 -10.09 0.40
N ASN A 310 -2.21 -9.04 1.21
CA ASN A 310 -3.20 -8.00 0.91
C ASN A 310 -2.76 -7.07 -0.22
N ARG A 311 -1.46 -6.84 -0.41
CA ARG A 311 -0.94 -6.11 -1.58
C ARG A 311 -1.18 -6.88 -2.88
N LEU A 312 -0.92 -8.19 -2.87
CA LEU A 312 -1.21 -9.05 -4.01
C LEU A 312 -2.72 -9.13 -4.27
N LYS A 313 -3.54 -9.27 -3.22
CA LYS A 313 -5.00 -9.26 -3.32
C LYS A 313 -5.47 -7.96 -3.98
N LEU A 314 -5.06 -6.79 -3.45
CA LEU A 314 -5.40 -5.49 -4.01
C LEU A 314 -5.00 -5.37 -5.49
N ALA A 315 -3.77 -5.80 -5.82
CA ALA A 315 -3.27 -5.75 -7.19
C ALA A 315 -4.10 -6.59 -8.17
N ASN A 316 -4.45 -7.83 -7.78
CA ASN A 316 -5.32 -8.68 -8.60
C ASN A 316 -6.73 -8.09 -8.72
N THR A 317 -7.32 -7.61 -7.62
CA THR A 317 -8.67 -7.04 -7.64
C THR A 317 -8.74 -5.80 -8.53
N VAL A 318 -7.75 -4.89 -8.45
CA VAL A 318 -7.65 -3.72 -9.34
C VAL A 318 -7.53 -4.15 -10.79
N HIS A 319 -6.62 -5.08 -11.08
CA HIS A 319 -6.43 -5.58 -12.43
C HIS A 319 -7.70 -6.20 -13.01
N ASP A 320 -8.29 -7.17 -12.30
CA ASP A 320 -9.41 -7.95 -12.80
C ASP A 320 -10.65 -7.09 -13.00
N THR A 321 -10.92 -6.17 -12.07
CA THR A 321 -12.07 -5.26 -12.17
C THR A 321 -11.93 -4.30 -13.35
N VAL A 322 -10.74 -3.71 -13.57
CA VAL A 322 -10.52 -2.80 -14.70
C VAL A 322 -10.63 -3.54 -16.03
N VAL A 323 -10.05 -4.73 -16.15
CA VAL A 323 -10.12 -5.53 -17.38
C VAL A 323 -11.54 -6.06 -17.64
N GLU A 324 -12.32 -6.35 -16.60
CA GLU A 324 -13.75 -6.71 -16.73
C GLU A 324 -14.57 -5.53 -17.29
N LYS A 325 -14.34 -4.31 -16.79
CA LYS A 325 -15.07 -3.09 -17.18
C LYS A 325 -14.62 -2.49 -18.50
N ILE A 326 -13.34 -2.67 -18.83
CA ILE A 326 -12.69 -2.12 -20.03
C ILE A 326 -11.83 -3.22 -20.67
N PRO A 327 -12.45 -4.20 -21.35
CA PRO A 327 -11.74 -5.33 -21.95
C PRO A 327 -10.67 -4.93 -22.97
N GLU A 328 -10.77 -3.73 -23.54
CA GLU A 328 -9.78 -3.16 -24.45
C GLU A 328 -8.42 -2.92 -23.79
N LEU A 329 -8.39 -2.77 -22.45
CA LEU A 329 -7.16 -2.63 -21.67
C LEU A 329 -6.55 -3.96 -21.24
N LYS A 330 -7.02 -5.10 -21.75
CA LYS A 330 -6.35 -6.38 -21.49
C LYS A 330 -4.90 -6.33 -22.03
N TYR A 331 -3.94 -6.62 -21.15
CA TYR A 331 -2.51 -6.56 -21.49
C TYR A 331 -2.13 -7.52 -22.63
N PHE A 332 -1.32 -7.03 -23.55
CA PHE A 332 -0.76 -7.78 -24.66
C PHE A 332 0.58 -8.44 -24.25
N GLY A 333 0.55 -9.36 -23.27
CA GLY A 333 1.73 -10.08 -22.80
C GLY A 333 1.41 -11.21 -21.80
N GLU A 334 2.45 -11.82 -21.25
CA GLU A 334 2.30 -13.02 -20.38
C GLU A 334 1.80 -12.71 -18.97
N ARG A 335 2.12 -11.51 -18.44
CA ARG A 335 1.76 -11.09 -17.08
C ARG A 335 1.49 -9.60 -17.01
N SER A 336 0.43 -9.24 -16.30
CA SER A 336 -0.04 -7.86 -16.09
C SER A 336 -0.13 -7.49 -14.61
N VAL A 337 -0.04 -8.44 -13.68
CA VAL A 337 0.11 -8.20 -12.24
C VAL A 337 1.49 -8.69 -11.81
N LEU A 338 2.35 -7.78 -11.37
CA LEU A 338 3.78 -8.05 -11.20
C LEU A 338 4.37 -7.35 -9.97
N PRO A 339 5.34 -7.95 -9.28
CA PRO A 339 6.14 -7.19 -8.34
C PRO A 339 6.97 -6.12 -9.06
N GLY A 340 7.23 -4.98 -8.42
CA GLY A 340 7.90 -3.85 -9.04
C GLY A 340 8.64 -2.94 -8.06
N ASN A 341 9.91 -2.66 -8.35
CA ASN A 341 10.80 -1.88 -7.49
C ASN A 341 10.55 -0.36 -7.55
N TYR A 342 9.38 0.08 -7.09
CA TYR A 342 8.98 1.48 -7.07
C TYR A 342 9.11 2.04 -5.65
N ALA A 343 9.81 3.18 -5.49
CA ALA A 343 9.99 3.82 -4.19
C ALA A 343 8.65 4.14 -3.51
N VAL A 344 7.64 4.57 -4.28
CA VAL A 344 6.29 4.84 -3.77
C VAL A 344 5.58 3.60 -3.21
N LEU A 345 6.02 2.38 -3.55
CA LEU A 345 5.49 1.13 -2.99
C LEU A 345 6.39 0.56 -1.87
N ARG A 346 7.70 0.68 -2.04
CA ARG A 346 8.71 0.13 -1.11
C ARG A 346 8.81 0.93 0.19
N GLU A 347 8.76 2.25 0.11
CA GLU A 347 9.05 3.16 1.23
C GLU A 347 7.79 3.48 2.10
N GLN A 348 6.79 2.61 2.05
CA GLN A 348 5.60 2.64 2.92
C GLN A 348 5.06 1.23 3.15
N ASN A 349 4.24 1.03 4.19
CA ASN A 349 3.62 -0.26 4.52
C ASN A 349 2.08 -0.26 4.47
N LEU A 350 1.46 0.69 3.77
CA LEU A 350 0.05 0.57 3.41
C LEU A 350 -0.14 -0.54 2.35
N ASN A 351 -1.37 -1.00 2.20
CA ASN A 351 -1.78 -1.83 1.06
C ASN A 351 -1.77 -0.96 -0.20
N ALA A 352 -0.71 -1.11 -0.99
CA ALA A 352 -0.32 -0.15 -2.03
C ALA A 352 -0.09 -0.83 -3.38
N VAL A 353 -0.58 -0.19 -4.45
CA VAL A 353 -0.33 -0.61 -5.84
C VAL A 353 0.01 0.59 -6.72
N LEU A 354 0.76 0.34 -7.79
CA LEU A 354 1.00 1.27 -8.89
C LEU A 354 0.31 0.72 -10.14
N VAL A 355 -0.47 1.55 -10.80
CA VAL A 355 -1.30 1.16 -11.95
C VAL A 355 -0.81 1.90 -13.19
N GLU A 356 -0.19 1.17 -14.10
CA GLU A 356 0.05 1.62 -15.47
C GLU A 356 -1.22 1.39 -16.28
N MET A 357 -2.04 2.44 -16.44
CA MET A 357 -3.40 2.33 -16.97
C MET A 357 -3.47 1.95 -18.46
N GLY A 358 -2.35 2.04 -19.17
CA GLY A 358 -2.19 1.74 -20.58
C GLY A 358 -0.92 2.37 -21.14
N PHE A 359 -0.62 2.13 -22.41
CA PHE A 359 0.58 2.62 -23.08
C PHE A 359 0.28 3.86 -23.94
N VAL A 360 0.84 5.03 -23.62
CA VAL A 360 0.69 6.23 -24.47
C VAL A 360 1.29 6.06 -25.87
N THR A 361 2.14 5.06 -26.09
CA THR A 361 2.65 4.70 -27.42
C THR A 361 1.66 3.89 -28.24
N ASN A 362 0.69 3.23 -27.62
CA ASN A 362 -0.34 2.46 -28.31
C ASN A 362 -1.53 3.32 -28.70
N GLN A 363 -2.01 3.17 -29.94
CA GLN A 363 -3.10 4.00 -30.44
C GLN A 363 -4.43 3.75 -29.72
N LYS A 364 -4.76 2.50 -29.37
CA LYS A 364 -6.03 2.16 -28.72
C LYS A 364 -6.03 2.64 -27.28
N ASP A 365 -4.95 2.37 -26.54
CA ASP A 365 -4.81 2.83 -25.17
C ASP A 365 -4.87 4.36 -25.09
N ARG A 366 -4.18 5.08 -25.99
CA ARG A 366 -4.32 6.55 -26.05
C ARG A 366 -5.77 7.01 -26.18
N GLN A 367 -6.55 6.37 -27.05
CA GLN A 367 -7.96 6.75 -27.26
C GLN A 367 -8.79 6.56 -25.99
N ILE A 368 -8.50 5.52 -25.20
CA ILE A 368 -9.12 5.26 -23.91
C ILE A 368 -8.64 6.30 -22.88
N LEU A 369 -7.33 6.47 -22.74
CA LEU A 369 -6.68 7.36 -21.79
C LEU A 369 -7.04 8.84 -21.96
N THR A 370 -7.41 9.28 -23.18
CA THR A 370 -7.78 10.68 -23.45
C THR A 370 -9.27 10.92 -23.68
N SER A 371 -10.12 9.89 -23.60
CA SER A 371 -11.56 10.03 -23.78
C SER A 371 -12.24 10.26 -22.44
N ASP A 372 -13.04 11.32 -22.32
CA ASP A 372 -13.76 11.65 -21.09
C ASP A 372 -14.69 10.51 -20.61
N ASP A 373 -15.32 9.79 -21.54
CA ASP A 373 -16.15 8.61 -21.25
C ASP A 373 -15.31 7.47 -20.65
N TYR A 374 -14.21 7.09 -21.32
CA TYR A 374 -13.32 6.03 -20.83
C TYR A 374 -12.59 6.40 -19.54
N GLN A 375 -12.21 7.67 -19.34
CA GLN A 375 -11.64 8.14 -18.09
C GLN A 375 -12.64 8.02 -16.93
N SER A 376 -13.93 8.29 -17.19
CA SER A 376 -14.99 8.12 -16.20
C SER A 376 -15.24 6.63 -15.91
N ARG A 377 -15.20 5.77 -16.93
CA ARG A 377 -15.27 4.30 -16.76
C ARG A 377 -14.08 3.74 -16.00
N LEU A 378 -12.87 4.26 -16.21
CA LEU A 378 -11.67 3.91 -15.45
C LEU A 378 -11.85 4.28 -13.97
N ALA A 379 -12.32 5.50 -13.71
CA ALA A 379 -12.61 5.97 -12.35
C ALA A 379 -13.64 5.09 -11.62
N GLU A 380 -14.74 4.74 -12.30
CA GLU A 380 -15.76 3.82 -11.76
C GLU A 380 -15.17 2.42 -11.51
N ALA A 381 -14.32 1.91 -12.40
CA ALA A 381 -13.67 0.63 -12.23
C ALA A 381 -12.69 0.60 -11.05
N PHE A 382 -11.95 1.69 -10.79
CA PHE A 382 -11.11 1.82 -9.59
C PHE A 382 -11.94 1.88 -8.31
N ALA A 383 -13.04 2.62 -8.31
CA ALA A 383 -13.92 2.68 -7.15
C ALA A 383 -14.55 1.31 -6.84
N GLU A 384 -14.98 0.59 -7.88
CA GLU A 384 -15.48 -0.78 -7.74
C GLU A 384 -14.39 -1.77 -7.31
N ALA A 385 -13.15 -1.61 -7.77
CA ALA A 385 -12.04 -2.46 -7.35
C ALA A 385 -11.75 -2.30 -5.85
N VAL A 386 -11.78 -1.07 -5.34
CA VAL A 386 -11.63 -0.82 -3.89
C VAL A 386 -12.78 -1.45 -3.12
N LEU A 387 -14.01 -1.32 -3.60
CA LEU A 387 -15.17 -1.97 -2.98
C LEU A 387 -15.00 -3.49 -2.93
N ARG A 388 -14.70 -4.13 -4.06
CA ARG A 388 -14.48 -5.58 -4.16
C ARG A 388 -13.34 -6.04 -3.25
N TYR A 389 -12.24 -5.28 -3.18
CA TYR A 389 -11.10 -5.63 -2.32
C TYR A 389 -11.47 -5.71 -0.83
N TYR A 390 -12.37 -4.84 -0.40
CA TYR A 390 -12.83 -4.81 0.98
C TYR A 390 -14.02 -5.74 1.25
N SER A 391 -14.84 -6.09 0.26
CA SER A 391 -16.03 -6.93 0.44
C SER A 391 -15.83 -8.43 0.16
N GLU A 392 -14.90 -8.77 -0.74
CA GLU A 392 -14.49 -10.13 -1.14
C GLU A 392 -13.10 -10.40 -0.59
#